data_AF-A0A940U4Q8-F1
#
_entry.id   AF-A0A940U4Q8-F1
#
_cell.length_a   1.000
_cell.length_b   1.000
_cell.length_c   1.000
_cell.angle_alpha   90.00
_cell.angle_beta   90.00
_cell.angle_gamma   90.00
#
_symmetry.space_group_name_H-M   'P 1'
#
loop_
_entity.id
_entity.type
_entity.pdbx_description
1 polymer ?
#
loop_
_entity_poly.entity_id
_entity_poly.type
_entity_poly.pdbx_seq_one_letter_code
_entity_poly.pdbx_strand_id
1 'polypeptide(L)'
;MWITGGAILLLIVWGSTATLASGRYQSHHWFDFVIFGLAQGSIYALIAMGYTMVYGILRMINFAHSEVFMGGPYTAYFVAAAFSSSGFLDQHPILSLGVIFIVSMAVSTLIAVLLERVAYRPLRNAPRLVPLITAIGASFFLQYTFRGLYGSGFQAYPVVR
;
A
#
# COMPACT_ATOMS: atom_id res chain seq x y z
N MET A 1 -25.08 16.58 -2.76
CA MET A 1 -23.72 16.49 -2.19
C MET A 1 -23.67 16.91 -0.73
N TRP A 2 -24.19 18.08 -0.35
CA TRP A 2 -24.20 18.53 1.06
C TRP A 2 -25.10 17.68 1.98
N ILE A 3 -26.28 17.29 1.51
CA ILE A 3 -27.25 16.49 2.27
C ILE A 3 -26.69 15.08 2.57
N THR A 4 -26.08 14.44 1.58
CA THR A 4 -25.44 13.12 1.72
C THR A 4 -24.24 13.17 2.69
N GLY A 5 -23.42 14.22 2.60
CA GLY A 5 -22.30 14.42 3.53
C GLY A 5 -22.77 14.67 4.96
N GLY A 6 -23.79 15.51 5.14
CA GLY A 6 -24.40 15.77 6.45
C GLY A 6 -25.01 14.51 7.06
N ALA A 7 -25.71 13.70 6.26
CA ALA A 7 -26.29 12.43 6.72
C ALA A 7 -25.20 11.45 7.19
N ILE A 8 -24.09 11.32 6.45
CA ILE A 8 -22.97 10.46 6.85
C ILE A 8 -22.34 10.96 8.15
N LEU A 9 -22.12 12.27 8.29
CA LEU A 9 -21.55 12.84 9.51
C LEU A 9 -22.45 12.62 10.73
N LEU A 10 -23.75 12.82 10.59
CA LEU A 10 -24.71 12.54 11.67
C LEU A 10 -24.69 11.06 12.07
N LEU A 11 -24.62 10.15 11.09
CA LEU A 11 -24.56 8.71 11.34
C LEU A 11 -23.26 8.31 12.06
N ILE A 12 -22.12 8.90 11.68
CA ILE A 12 -20.83 8.69 12.35
C ILE A 12 -20.89 9.21 13.79
N VAL A 13 -21.32 10.45 14.00
CA VAL A 13 -21.38 11.07 15.34
C VAL A 13 -22.34 10.31 16.25
N TRP A 14 -23.50 9.93 15.73
CA TRP A 14 -24.48 9.12 16.46
C TRP A 14 -23.93 7.72 16.77
N GLY A 15 -23.34 7.04 15.80
CA GLY A 15 -22.74 5.71 15.99
C GLY A 15 -21.60 5.72 17.00
N SER A 16 -20.70 6.72 16.94
CA SER A 16 -19.61 6.89 17.89
C SER A 16 -20.12 7.18 19.31
N THR A 17 -21.07 8.10 19.47
CA THR A 17 -21.63 8.44 20.80
C THR A 17 -22.43 7.30 21.41
N ALA A 18 -23.24 6.59 20.61
CA ALA A 18 -23.93 5.38 21.04
C ALA A 18 -22.95 4.27 21.47
N THR A 19 -21.82 4.16 20.78
CA THR A 19 -20.77 3.20 21.12
C THR A 19 -20.04 3.59 22.41
N LEU A 20 -19.74 4.87 22.63
CA LEU A 20 -19.19 5.38 23.90
C LEU A 20 -20.14 5.11 25.06
N ALA A 21 -21.43 5.43 24.90
CA ALA A 21 -22.45 5.26 25.93
C ALA A 21 -22.68 3.78 26.30
N SER A 22 -22.42 2.86 25.37
CA SER A 22 -22.56 1.41 25.61
C SER A 22 -21.51 0.82 26.57
N GLY A 23 -20.43 1.55 26.89
CA GLY A 23 -19.37 1.10 27.79
C GLY A 23 -18.61 -0.14 27.32
N ARG A 24 -18.82 -0.59 26.08
CA ARG A 24 -18.25 -1.83 25.53
C ARG A 24 -16.74 -1.78 25.29
N TYR A 25 -16.17 -0.59 25.11
CA TYR A 25 -14.76 -0.41 24.75
C TYR A 25 -14.00 0.34 25.85
N GLN A 26 -12.88 -0.22 26.27
CA GLN A 26 -11.95 0.43 27.19
C GLN A 26 -11.18 1.57 26.49
N SER A 27 -10.54 2.46 27.26
CA SER A 27 -9.79 3.61 26.76
C SER A 27 -8.69 3.25 25.74
N HIS A 28 -8.06 2.09 25.88
CA HIS A 28 -7.01 1.63 24.96
C HIS A 28 -7.55 1.31 23.55
N HIS A 29 -8.76 0.74 23.43
CA HIS A 29 -9.37 0.47 22.12
C HIS A 29 -9.58 1.73 21.30
N TRP A 30 -9.91 2.85 21.95
CA TRP A 30 -10.09 4.13 21.25
C TRP A 30 -8.79 4.65 20.66
N PHE A 31 -7.68 4.47 21.37
CA PHE A 31 -6.36 4.80 20.86
C PHE A 31 -6.00 3.93 19.65
N ASP A 32 -6.25 2.63 19.73
CA ASP A 32 -6.04 1.69 18.63
C ASP A 32 -6.89 2.05 17.40
N PHE A 33 -8.16 2.40 17.58
CA PHE A 33 -9.02 2.83 16.46
C PHE A 33 -8.52 4.09 15.76
N VAL A 34 -8.01 5.07 16.50
CA VAL A 34 -7.41 6.27 15.92
C VAL A 34 -6.15 5.92 15.14
N ILE A 35 -5.28 5.09 15.70
CA ILE A 35 -4.04 4.66 15.02
C ILE A 35 -4.36 3.88 13.75
N PHE A 36 -5.22 2.86 13.82
CA PHE A 36 -5.58 2.06 12.65
C PHE A 36 -6.33 2.88 11.61
N GLY A 37 -7.20 3.81 12.04
CA GLY A 37 -7.88 4.75 11.15
C GLY A 37 -6.90 5.65 10.39
N LEU A 38 -5.92 6.23 11.10
CA LEU A 38 -4.87 7.05 10.50
C LEU A 38 -3.96 6.24 9.56
N ALA A 39 -3.58 5.02 9.95
CA ALA A 39 -2.78 4.14 9.11
C ALA A 39 -3.50 3.81 7.80
N GLN A 40 -4.77 3.42 7.87
CA GLN A 40 -5.58 3.10 6.71
C GLN A 40 -5.84 4.32 5.83
N GLY A 41 -6.17 5.47 6.44
CA GLY A 41 -6.33 6.74 5.74
C GLY A 41 -5.06 7.19 5.03
N SER A 42 -3.90 6.98 5.64
CA SER A 42 -2.59 7.30 5.05
C SER A 42 -2.30 6.44 3.82
N ILE A 43 -2.66 5.15 3.84
CA ILE A 43 -2.55 4.27 2.65
C ILE A 43 -3.42 4.81 1.52
N TYR A 44 -4.68 5.16 1.78
CA TYR A 44 -5.56 5.72 0.76
C TYR A 44 -5.07 7.08 0.23
N ALA A 45 -4.57 7.94 1.11
CA ALA A 45 -3.98 9.21 0.73
C ALA A 45 -2.73 9.02 -0.14
N LEU A 46 -1.85 8.08 0.21
CA LEU A 46 -0.66 7.75 -0.57
C LEU A 46 -1.00 7.20 -1.95
N ILE A 47 -2.01 6.32 -2.04
CA ILE A 47 -2.50 5.79 -3.34
C ILE A 47 -3.04 6.94 -4.20
N ALA A 48 -3.88 7.82 -3.63
CA ALA A 48 -4.42 8.96 -4.34
C ALA A 48 -3.30 9.92 -4.82
N MET A 49 -2.36 10.26 -3.94
CA MET A 49 -1.20 11.08 -4.29
C MET A 49 -0.36 10.42 -5.39
N GLY A 50 -0.10 9.11 -5.30
CA GLY A 50 0.63 8.35 -6.31
C GLY A 50 -0.01 8.44 -7.70
N TYR A 51 -1.31 8.19 -7.81
CA TYR A 51 -2.03 8.31 -9.08
C TYR A 51 -2.01 9.74 -9.66
N THR A 52 -2.20 10.76 -8.82
CA THR A 52 -2.17 12.17 -9.27
C THR A 52 -0.78 12.61 -9.74
N MET A 53 0.29 12.21 -9.05
CA MET A 53 1.66 12.55 -9.42
C MET A 53 2.10 11.86 -10.71
N VAL A 54 1.85 10.55 -10.84
CA VAL A 54 2.25 9.78 -12.03
C VAL A 54 1.55 10.31 -13.28
N TYR A 55 0.24 10.50 -13.22
CA TYR A 55 -0.51 11.07 -14.34
C TYR A 55 -0.13 12.53 -14.59
N GLY A 56 0.09 13.33 -13.55
CA GLY A 56 0.48 14.74 -13.66
C GLY A 56 1.78 14.96 -14.43
N ILE A 57 2.77 14.08 -14.24
CA ILE A 57 4.08 14.16 -14.91
C ILE A 57 4.04 13.48 -16.28
N LEU A 58 3.58 12.23 -16.35
CA LEU A 58 3.68 11.43 -17.56
C LEU A 58 2.54 11.69 -18.55
N ARG A 59 1.41 12.24 -18.10
CA ARG A 59 0.16 12.41 -18.87
C ARG A 59 -0.30 11.11 -19.59
N MET A 60 0.08 9.97 -19.03
CA MET A 60 -0.25 8.63 -19.50
C MET A 60 -0.93 7.86 -18.36
N ILE A 61 -1.90 7.02 -18.69
CA ILE A 61 -2.57 6.14 -17.72
C ILE A 61 -1.58 5.03 -17.34
N ASN A 62 -1.30 4.89 -16.05
CA ASN A 62 -0.41 3.86 -15.52
C ASN A 62 -1.22 2.86 -14.67
N PHE A 63 -1.55 1.71 -15.26
CA PHE A 63 -2.23 0.62 -14.55
C PHE A 63 -1.31 -0.16 -13.60
N ALA A 64 -0.02 -0.25 -13.95
CA ALA A 64 0.98 -0.97 -13.16
C ALA A 64 1.31 -0.30 -11.82
N HIS A 65 0.80 0.91 -11.56
CA HIS A 65 1.04 1.62 -10.29
C HIS A 65 0.65 0.81 -9.05
N SER A 66 -0.50 0.12 -9.10
CA SER A 66 -0.96 -0.72 -7.99
C SER A 66 -0.02 -1.91 -7.73
N GLU A 67 0.58 -2.47 -8.78
CA GLU A 67 1.52 -3.59 -8.70
C GLU A 67 2.90 -3.14 -8.17
N VAL A 68 3.34 -1.93 -8.52
CA VAL A 68 4.55 -1.30 -7.95
C VAL A 68 4.36 -1.03 -6.46
N PHE A 69 3.17 -0.56 -6.05
CA PHE A 69 2.81 -0.37 -4.66
C PHE A 69 2.81 -1.71 -3.90
N MET A 70 2.22 -2.74 -4.50
CA MET A 70 2.16 -4.10 -3.95
C MET A 70 3.55 -4.68 -3.65
N GLY A 71 4.57 -4.36 -4.46
CA GLY A 71 5.94 -4.82 -4.23
C GLY A 71 6.52 -4.46 -2.85
N GLY A 72 6.11 -3.34 -2.26
CA GLY A 72 6.59 -2.90 -0.96
C GLY A 72 6.14 -3.82 0.17
N PRO A 73 4.83 -3.96 0.43
CA PRO A 73 4.30 -4.84 1.47
C PRO A 73 4.72 -6.30 1.35
N TYR A 74 4.82 -6.86 0.13
CA TYR A 74 5.35 -8.22 -0.03
C TYR A 74 6.81 -8.30 0.41
N THR A 75 7.65 -7.37 -0.04
CA THR A 75 9.06 -7.32 0.39
C THR A 75 9.16 -7.20 1.91
N ALA A 76 8.37 -6.31 2.51
CA ALA A 76 8.35 -6.11 3.95
C ALA A 76 7.96 -7.40 4.70
N TYR A 77 6.95 -8.13 4.23
CA TYR A 77 6.55 -9.40 4.81
C TYR A 77 7.69 -10.42 4.80
N PHE A 78 8.40 -10.60 3.67
CA PHE A 78 9.49 -11.59 3.59
C PHE A 78 10.68 -11.24 4.48
N VAL A 79 11.04 -9.95 4.54
CA VAL A 79 12.11 -9.49 5.44
C VAL A 79 11.69 -9.69 6.90
N ALA A 80 10.45 -9.36 7.24
CA ALA A 80 9.91 -9.58 8.59
C ALA A 80 9.87 -11.07 8.96
N ALA A 81 9.43 -11.94 8.05
CA ALA A 81 9.40 -13.39 8.26
C ALA A 81 10.81 -13.95 8.47
N ALA A 82 11.80 -13.48 7.69
CA ALA A 82 13.19 -13.86 7.87
C ALA A 82 13.73 -13.41 9.24
N PHE A 83 13.46 -12.18 9.66
CA PHE A 83 13.89 -11.67 10.96
C PHE A 83 13.18 -12.33 12.14
N SER A 84 11.92 -12.71 11.97
CA SER A 84 11.19 -13.48 12.97
C SER A 84 11.79 -14.88 13.13
N SER A 85 12.14 -15.54 12.02
CA SER A 85 12.77 -16.87 12.05
C SER A 85 14.15 -16.89 12.71
N SER A 86 14.90 -15.79 12.63
CA SER A 86 16.21 -15.65 13.29
C SER A 86 16.13 -15.12 14.72
N GLY A 87 14.95 -14.75 15.21
CA GLY A 87 14.74 -14.09 16.50
C GLY A 87 15.22 -12.63 16.54
N PHE A 88 15.74 -12.09 15.44
CA PHE A 88 16.23 -10.71 15.36
C PHE A 88 15.09 -9.70 15.53
N LEU A 89 13.90 -10.04 15.05
CA LEU A 89 12.70 -9.21 15.15
C LEU A 89 12.30 -8.93 16.60
N ASP A 90 12.39 -9.94 17.47
CA ASP A 90 12.04 -9.82 18.90
C ASP A 90 13.17 -9.14 19.69
N GLN A 91 14.43 -9.40 19.34
CA GLN A 91 15.58 -8.80 20.03
C GLN A 91 15.76 -7.31 19.71
N HIS A 92 15.51 -6.90 18.47
CA HIS A 92 15.73 -5.54 17.98
C HIS A 92 14.56 -5.05 17.12
N PRO A 93 13.38 -4.81 17.72
CA PRO A 93 12.16 -4.49 16.97
C PRO A 93 12.28 -3.18 16.18
N ILE A 94 12.87 -2.14 16.78
CA ILE A 94 12.99 -0.82 16.13
C ILE A 94 13.95 -0.86 14.94
N LEU A 95 15.11 -1.53 15.09
CA LEU A 95 16.07 -1.69 14.00
C LEU A 95 15.49 -2.55 12.88
N SER A 96 14.78 -3.63 13.23
CA SER A 96 14.09 -4.50 12.29
C SER A 96 13.09 -3.72 11.45
N LEU A 97 12.24 -2.88 12.07
CA LEU A 97 11.31 -2.01 11.35
C LEU A 97 12.02 -1.04 10.41
N GLY A 98 13.13 -0.42 10.87
CA GLY A 98 13.93 0.47 10.03
C GLY A 98 14.49 -0.23 8.78
N VAL A 99 15.05 -1.43 8.94
CA VAL A 99 15.56 -2.22 7.82
C VAL A 99 14.45 -2.67 6.89
N ILE A 100 13.34 -3.19 7.42
CA ILE A 100 12.15 -3.58 6.64
C ILE A 100 11.67 -2.41 5.79
N PHE A 101 11.56 -1.21 6.39
CA PHE A 101 11.12 -0.01 5.70
C PHE A 101 12.06 0.37 4.54
N ILE A 102 13.37 0.45 4.80
CA ILE A 102 14.37 0.84 3.78
C ILE A 102 14.41 -0.18 2.64
N VAL A 103 14.42 -1.49 2.95
CA VAL A 103 14.48 -2.54 1.93
C VAL A 103 13.22 -2.52 1.07
N SER A 104 12.05 -2.34 1.68
CA SER A 104 10.78 -2.29 0.94
C SER A 104 10.70 -1.06 0.04
N MET A 105 11.14 0.11 0.52
CA MET A 105 11.26 1.31 -0.31
C MET A 105 12.22 1.10 -1.49
N ALA A 106 13.37 0.49 -1.24
CA ALA A 106 14.36 0.23 -2.27
C ALA A 106 13.81 -0.70 -3.36
N VAL A 107 13.12 -1.78 -2.98
CA VAL A 107 12.52 -2.72 -3.93
C VAL A 107 11.40 -2.07 -4.74
N SER A 108 10.45 -1.37 -4.11
CA SER A 108 9.39 -0.65 -4.86
C SER A 108 9.98 0.38 -5.82
N THR A 109 11.01 1.11 -5.40
CA THR A 109 11.70 2.09 -6.25
C THR A 109 12.38 1.41 -7.42
N LEU A 110 13.06 0.28 -7.18
CA LEU A 110 13.72 -0.49 -8.22
C LEU A 110 12.71 -0.98 -9.26
N ILE A 111 11.59 -1.55 -8.84
CA ILE A 111 10.52 -1.99 -9.75
C ILE A 111 10.00 -0.81 -10.57
N ALA A 112 9.73 0.33 -9.93
CA ALA A 112 9.26 1.53 -10.61
C ALA A 112 10.25 2.02 -11.68
N VAL A 113 11.54 2.08 -11.34
CA VAL A 113 12.62 2.53 -12.24
C VAL A 113 12.81 1.54 -13.40
N LEU A 114 12.78 0.23 -13.13
CA LEU A 114 12.88 -0.78 -14.18
C LEU A 114 11.71 -0.69 -15.15
N LEU A 115 10.50 -0.51 -14.64
CA LEU A 115 9.30 -0.41 -15.44
C LEU A 115 9.29 0.90 -16.26
N GLU A 116 9.75 2.01 -15.68
CA GLU A 116 9.97 3.25 -16.41
C GLU A 116 11.00 3.08 -17.53
N ARG A 117 12.15 2.47 -17.26
CA ARG A 117 13.23 2.30 -18.24
C ARG A 117 12.89 1.33 -19.37
N VAL A 118 12.26 0.21 -19.06
CA VAL A 118 12.01 -0.89 -20.01
C VAL A 118 10.69 -0.70 -20.74
N ALA A 119 9.62 -0.34 -20.03
CA ALA A 119 8.28 -0.32 -20.61
C ALA A 119 7.90 1.08 -21.13
N TYR A 120 8.13 2.14 -20.36
CA TYR A 120 7.56 3.46 -20.67
C TYR A 120 8.50 4.40 -21.42
N ARG A 121 9.77 4.46 -21.05
CA ARG A 121 10.75 5.37 -21.64
C ARG A 121 10.91 5.19 -23.16
N PRO A 122 10.92 3.97 -23.73
CA PRO A 122 11.00 3.79 -25.18
C PRO A 122 9.79 4.31 -25.94
N LEU A 123 8.63 4.38 -25.27
CA LEU A 123 7.34 4.69 -25.89
C LEU A 123 6.89 6.14 -25.69
N ARG A 124 7.75 7.01 -25.15
CA ARG A 124 7.41 8.42 -24.86
C ARG A 124 6.94 9.23 -26.08
N ASN A 125 7.42 8.87 -27.27
CA ASN A 125 7.04 9.54 -28.52
C ASN A 125 5.96 8.78 -29.30
N ALA A 126 5.48 7.65 -28.79
CA ALA A 126 4.47 6.84 -29.46
C ALA A 126 3.06 7.44 -29.29
N PRO A 127 2.10 7.09 -30.16
CA PRO A 127 0.70 7.47 -29.98
C PRO A 127 0.16 7.00 -28.63
N ARG A 128 -0.72 7.78 -28.00
CA ARG A 128 -1.20 7.57 -26.61
C ARG A 128 -1.77 6.17 -26.31
N LEU A 129 -2.27 5.46 -27.32
CA LEU A 129 -2.78 4.10 -27.19
C LEU A 129 -1.67 3.07 -26.92
N VAL A 130 -0.47 3.28 -27.44
CA VAL A 130 0.63 2.32 -27.32
C VAL A 130 1.14 2.21 -25.86
N PRO A 131 1.45 3.33 -25.15
CA PRO A 131 1.79 3.26 -23.73
C PRO A 131 0.69 2.68 -22.84
N LEU A 132 -0.59 2.87 -23.20
CA LEU A 132 -1.72 2.29 -22.48
C LEU A 132 -1.69 0.76 -22.52
N ILE A 133 -1.54 0.18 -23.71
CA ILE A 133 -1.46 -1.28 -23.91
C ILE A 133 -0.23 -1.82 -23.16
N THR A 134 0.90 -1.15 -23.26
CA THR A 134 2.12 -1.53 -22.52
C THR A 134 1.92 -1.44 -21.01
N ALA A 135 1.20 -0.44 -20.50
CA ALA A 135 0.92 -0.33 -19.07
C ALA A 135 0.04 -1.48 -18.56
N ILE A 136 -0.96 -1.91 -19.34
CA ILE A 136 -1.78 -3.08 -19.02
C ILE A 136 -0.92 -4.35 -19.03
N GLY A 137 -0.12 -4.54 -20.08
CA GLY A 137 0.78 -5.69 -20.19
C GLY A 137 1.79 -5.76 -19.04
N ALA A 138 2.39 -4.63 -18.68
CA ALA A 138 3.32 -4.54 -17.55
C ALA A 138 2.61 -4.82 -16.20
N SER A 139 1.37 -4.38 -16.04
CA SER A 139 0.56 -4.69 -14.84
C SER A 139 0.34 -6.18 -14.71
N PHE A 140 -0.11 -6.87 -15.77
CA PHE A 140 -0.29 -8.32 -15.71
C PHE A 140 1.03 -9.06 -15.50
N PHE A 141 2.09 -8.63 -16.18
CA PHE A 141 3.41 -9.23 -15.98
C PHE A 141 3.85 -9.17 -14.52
N LEU A 142 3.77 -7.99 -13.88
CA LEU A 142 4.07 -7.86 -12.46
C LEU A 142 3.13 -8.72 -11.61
N GLN A 143 1.81 -8.59 -11.80
CA GLN A 143 0.83 -9.35 -11.03
C GLN A 143 1.09 -10.86 -11.07
N TYR A 144 1.35 -11.43 -12.25
CA TYR A 144 1.66 -12.85 -12.39
C TYR A 144 3.04 -13.21 -11.84
N THR A 145 4.03 -12.32 -11.92
CA THR A 145 5.35 -12.50 -11.29
C THR A 145 5.19 -12.58 -9.78
N PHE A 146 4.48 -11.62 -9.17
CA PHE A 146 4.19 -11.62 -7.74
C PHE A 146 3.39 -12.85 -7.33
N ARG A 147 2.34 -13.21 -8.08
CA ARG A 147 1.56 -14.43 -7.81
C ARG A 147 2.41 -15.70 -7.89
N GLY A 148 3.35 -15.78 -8.83
CA GLY A 148 4.27 -16.91 -8.97
C GLY A 148 5.28 -17.01 -7.83
N LEU A 149 5.80 -15.86 -7.37
CA LEU A 149 6.77 -15.79 -6.28
C LEU A 149 6.13 -16.00 -4.89
N TYR A 150 4.93 -15.48 -4.68
CA TYR A 150 4.34 -15.30 -3.35
C TYR A 150 3.03 -16.06 -3.13
N GLY A 151 2.50 -16.68 -4.18
CA GLY A 151 1.19 -17.33 -4.15
C GLY A 151 0.02 -16.36 -4.24
N SER A 152 -1.19 -16.88 -4.05
CA SER A 152 -2.45 -16.10 -4.09
C SER A 152 -3.13 -15.96 -2.73
N GLY A 153 -2.51 -16.48 -1.68
CA GLY A 153 -3.03 -16.43 -0.31
C GLY A 153 -2.74 -15.11 0.38
N PHE A 154 -3.54 -14.81 1.41
CA PHE A 154 -3.29 -13.70 2.31
C PHE A 154 -2.07 -14.01 3.19
N GLN A 155 -1.13 -13.07 3.29
CA GLN A 155 0.06 -13.19 4.12
C GLN A 155 -0.01 -12.18 5.28
N ALA A 156 0.00 -12.69 6.51
CA ALA A 156 -0.03 -11.87 7.72
C ALA A 156 1.39 -11.68 8.27
N TYR A 157 1.72 -10.48 8.72
CA TYR A 157 3.01 -10.22 9.35
C TYR A 157 3.21 -11.07 10.61
N PRO A 158 4.46 -11.51 10.88
CA PRO A 158 4.76 -12.19 12.14
C PRO A 158 4.53 -11.24 13.32
N VAL A 159 3.97 -11.79 14.39
CA VAL A 159 3.72 -11.05 15.64
C VAL A 159 5.04 -10.96 16.40
N VAL A 160 5.46 -9.74 16.75
CA VAL A 160 6.58 -9.50 17.68
C VAL A 160 6.13 -9.99 19.06
N ARG A 161 6.89 -10.89 19.68
CA ARG A 161 6.54 -11.50 20.97
C ARG A 161 7.15 -10.79 22.16
#